data_AF-A0A533U0E2-F1
#
_entry.id   AF-A0A533U0E2-F1
#
_cell.length_a   1.000
_cell.length_b   1.000
_cell.length_c   1.000
_cell.angle_alpha   90.00
_cell.angle_beta   90.00
_cell.angle_gamma   90.00
#
_symmetry.space_group_name_H-M   'P 1'
#
loop_
_entity.id
_entity.type
_entity.pdbx_description
1 polymer ?
#
loop_
_entity_poly.entity_id
_entity_poly.type
_entity_poly.pdbx_seq_one_letter_code
_entity_poly.pdbx_strand_id
1 'polypeptide(L)'
;MNRSPFISDGFGKDNGGVIPSNLLTIPNTDSNSSYLRICKELVIERHPARFPSELTAFFIKMLTDENDVVRDIFGGSNTTGFTAEALRRKWITFEINQDYLSSSVFRFLDGQSSATMERVLDALSKSDANYFLNKTACALNPIKKAKSMAESNAQGELFLYSA
;
A
#
# COMPACT_ATOMS: atom_id res chain seq x y z
N MET A 1 6.64 46.64 -13.96
CA MET A 1 5.20 46.30 -13.83
C MET A 1 5.03 44.83 -14.19
N ASN A 2 4.58 43.88 -13.38
CA ASN A 2 3.96 43.86 -12.05
C ASN A 2 4.44 42.58 -11.33
N ARG A 3 5.03 42.69 -10.12
CA ARG A 3 5.13 41.56 -9.20
C ARG A 3 3.95 41.66 -8.23
N SER A 4 3.18 40.59 -8.05
CA SER A 4 2.10 40.56 -7.07
C SER A 4 2.68 40.61 -5.64
N PRO A 5 2.00 41.25 -4.67
CA PRO A 5 2.59 41.58 -3.37
C PRO A 5 2.25 40.58 -2.26
N PHE A 6 2.01 39.30 -2.56
CA PHE A 6 1.62 38.31 -1.55
C PHE A 6 2.25 36.96 -1.81
N ILE A 7 3.49 36.76 -1.36
CA ILE A 7 3.99 35.65 -0.52
C ILE A 7 5.37 36.12 -0.04
N SER A 8 5.52 36.42 1.24
CA SER A 8 6.83 36.75 1.82
C SER A 8 7.75 35.52 1.79
N ASP A 9 8.99 35.68 1.34
CA ASP A 9 10.08 34.67 1.22
C ASP A 9 10.46 33.96 2.54
N GLY A 10 9.69 34.13 3.62
CA GLY A 10 9.96 33.61 4.96
C GLY A 10 9.36 32.23 5.26
N PHE A 11 8.42 31.72 4.45
CA PHE A 11 7.72 30.46 4.76
C PHE A 11 8.49 29.18 4.41
N GLY A 12 9.74 29.28 3.93
CA GLY A 12 10.53 28.14 3.48
C GLY A 12 11.84 27.87 4.24
N LYS A 13 12.19 28.68 5.26
CA LYS A 13 13.41 28.44 6.06
C LYS A 13 13.10 27.53 7.23
N ASP A 14 13.63 26.31 7.16
CA ASP A 14 13.56 25.32 8.23
C ASP A 14 14.36 25.77 9.47
N ASN A 15 13.63 26.04 10.55
CA ASN A 15 14.19 26.35 11.88
C ASN A 15 13.81 25.27 12.91
N GLY A 16 13.53 24.02 12.50
CA GLY A 16 13.25 22.91 13.41
C GLY A 16 11.87 22.94 14.07
N GLY A 17 10.93 23.75 13.56
CA GLY A 17 9.58 23.90 14.11
C GLY A 17 8.56 24.57 13.17
N VAL A 18 8.83 24.61 11.86
CA VAL A 18 7.92 25.25 10.89
C VAL A 18 6.73 24.33 10.61
N ILE A 19 5.52 24.87 10.72
CA ILE A 19 4.29 24.16 10.31
C ILE A 19 4.43 23.84 8.82
N PRO A 20 4.33 22.56 8.40
CA PRO A 20 4.44 22.19 7.00
C PRO A 20 3.37 22.91 6.17
N SER A 21 3.74 23.34 4.96
CA SER A 21 2.80 23.92 4.00
C SER A 21 1.64 22.96 3.73
N ASN A 22 0.45 23.50 3.50
CA ASN A 22 -0.71 22.72 3.07
C ASN A 22 -0.55 22.18 1.63
N LEU A 23 0.44 22.67 0.88
CA LEU A 23 0.78 22.18 -0.45
C LEU A 23 1.91 21.14 -0.37
N LEU A 24 1.58 19.90 -0.73
CA LEU A 24 2.54 18.81 -0.86
C LEU A 24 3.04 18.71 -2.31
N THR A 25 4.32 19.00 -2.52
CA THR A 25 4.97 18.86 -3.83
C THR A 25 5.66 17.50 -3.91
N ILE A 26 4.92 16.46 -4.30
CA ILE A 26 5.41 15.08 -4.40
C ILE A 26 5.21 14.58 -5.85
N PRO A 27 6.28 14.25 -6.59
CA PRO A 27 6.16 13.74 -7.95
C PRO A 27 5.70 12.29 -7.98
N ASN A 28 4.97 11.89 -9.03
CA ASN A 28 4.54 10.51 -9.25
C ASN A 28 5.50 9.73 -10.15
N THR A 29 6.80 9.74 -9.81
CA THR A 29 7.88 9.21 -10.66
C THR A 29 8.51 7.94 -10.11
N ASP A 30 7.77 7.11 -9.39
CA ASP A 30 8.26 5.79 -8.97
C ASP A 30 8.30 4.84 -10.17
N SER A 31 9.50 4.67 -10.73
CA SER A 31 9.80 3.81 -11.89
C SER A 31 10.63 2.56 -11.56
N ASN A 32 11.15 2.45 -10.32
CA ASN A 32 12.11 1.41 -9.92
C ASN A 32 11.69 0.61 -8.67
N SER A 33 10.46 0.76 -8.17
CA SER A 33 9.98 -0.06 -7.06
C SER A 33 9.98 -1.56 -7.36
N SER A 34 10.11 -2.37 -6.30
CA SER A 34 10.03 -3.84 -6.36
C SER A 34 8.76 -4.31 -7.07
N TYR A 35 7.62 -3.67 -6.77
CA TYR A 35 6.33 -3.92 -7.44
C TYR A 35 6.43 -3.81 -8.97
N LEU A 36 7.00 -2.72 -9.49
CA LEU A 36 7.12 -2.52 -10.94
C LEU A 36 8.05 -3.52 -11.61
N ARG A 37 9.16 -3.85 -10.93
CA ARG A 37 10.09 -4.89 -11.40
C ARG A 37 9.39 -6.24 -11.51
N ILE A 38 8.66 -6.65 -10.47
CA ILE A 38 7.96 -7.94 -10.43
C ILE A 38 6.82 -7.98 -11.45
N CYS A 39 6.01 -6.91 -11.57
CA CYS A 39 4.99 -6.83 -12.62
C CYS A 39 5.59 -6.98 -14.02
N LYS A 40 6.76 -6.38 -14.28
CA LYS A 40 7.45 -6.52 -15.56
C LYS A 40 7.99 -7.93 -15.78
N GLU A 41 8.57 -8.55 -14.75
CA GLU A 41 9.12 -9.91 -14.79
C GLU A 41 8.05 -10.96 -15.08
N LEU A 42 6.88 -10.82 -14.45
CA LEU A 42 5.75 -11.74 -14.61
C LEU A 42 4.78 -11.35 -15.73
N VAL A 43 5.08 -10.28 -16.49
CA VAL A 43 4.23 -9.78 -17.60
C VAL A 43 2.80 -9.46 -17.14
N ILE A 44 2.67 -8.82 -15.98
CA ILE A 44 1.39 -8.42 -15.38
C ILE A 44 1.19 -6.92 -15.55
N GLU A 45 -0.04 -6.53 -15.90
CA GLU A 45 -0.40 -5.12 -15.99
C GLU A 45 -0.37 -4.47 -14.62
N ARG A 46 0.47 -3.44 -14.48
CA ARG A 46 0.55 -2.61 -13.28
C ARG A 46 -0.71 -1.76 -13.14
N HIS A 47 -1.11 -1.48 -11.90
CA HIS A 47 -2.22 -0.56 -11.65
C HIS A 47 -1.96 0.81 -12.30
N PRO A 48 -2.91 1.36 -13.08
CA PRO A 48 -2.68 2.56 -13.88
C PRO A 48 -2.58 3.84 -13.05
N ALA A 49 -3.40 3.96 -12.00
CA ALA A 49 -3.52 5.16 -11.17
C ALA A 49 -2.95 4.94 -9.76
N ARG A 50 -1.62 4.79 -9.64
CA ARG A 50 -0.94 4.67 -8.33
C ARG A 50 -0.55 6.05 -7.82
N PHE A 51 -0.62 6.24 -6.51
CA PHE A 51 -0.03 7.40 -5.85
C PHE A 51 1.35 7.07 -5.25
N PRO A 52 2.21 8.08 -5.02
CA PRO A 52 3.52 7.93 -4.38
C PRO A 52 3.42 7.44 -2.94
N SER A 53 4.38 6.65 -2.49
CA SER A 53 4.45 6.17 -1.11
C SER A 53 4.64 7.30 -0.10
N GLU A 54 5.34 8.35 -0.49
CA GLU A 54 5.64 9.54 0.29
C GLU A 54 4.37 10.31 0.66
N LEU A 55 3.40 10.35 -0.27
CA LEU A 55 2.10 10.96 -0.03
C LEU A 55 1.37 10.21 1.08
N THR A 56 1.32 8.88 1.02
CA THR A 56 0.73 8.08 2.11
C THR A 56 1.50 8.18 3.41
N ALA A 57 2.83 8.21 3.35
CA ALA A 57 3.67 8.27 4.54
C ALA A 57 3.45 9.56 5.31
N PHE A 58 3.22 10.68 4.61
CA PHE A 58 2.88 11.96 5.22
C PHE A 58 1.64 11.85 6.11
N PHE A 59 0.52 11.37 5.56
CA PHE A 59 -0.73 11.26 6.31
C PHE A 59 -0.67 10.22 7.42
N ILE A 60 -0.04 9.07 7.19
CA ILE A 60 0.10 8.03 8.20
C ILE A 60 0.91 8.57 9.40
N LYS A 61 2.05 9.23 9.16
CA LYS A 61 2.86 9.81 10.25
C LYS A 61 2.14 10.95 10.98
N MET A 62 1.34 11.74 10.27
CA MET A 62 0.63 12.88 10.84
C MET A 62 -0.57 12.45 11.70
N LEU A 63 -1.27 11.38 11.32
CA LEU A 63 -2.59 11.04 11.86
C LEU A 63 -2.62 9.76 12.71
N THR A 64 -1.50 9.05 12.83
CA THR A 64 -1.44 7.76 13.55
C THR A 64 -0.14 7.59 14.32
N ASP A 65 -0.17 6.74 15.35
CA ASP A 65 1.00 6.23 16.05
C ASP A 65 1.35 4.80 15.61
N GLU A 66 2.48 4.28 16.08
CA GLU A 66 2.84 2.88 15.82
C GLU A 66 1.80 1.92 16.42
N ASN A 67 1.55 0.83 15.71
CA ASN A 67 0.51 -0.18 16.00
C ASN A 67 -0.95 0.26 15.80
N ASP A 68 -1.22 1.52 15.44
CA ASP A 68 -2.55 1.94 14.97
C ASP A 68 -2.93 1.21 13.68
N VAL A 69 -4.23 1.17 13.40
CA VAL A 69 -4.78 0.53 12.21
C VAL A 69 -5.07 1.57 11.13
N VAL A 70 -4.39 1.45 9.99
CA VAL A 70 -4.67 2.24 8.78
C VAL A 70 -5.63 1.46 7.89
N ARG A 71 -6.74 2.07 7.47
CA ARG A 71 -7.71 1.43 6.59
C ARG A 71 -7.79 2.13 5.25
N ASP A 72 -7.72 1.35 4.17
CA ASP A 72 -7.90 1.80 2.79
C ASP A 72 -9.03 1.01 2.13
N ILE A 73 -10.06 1.69 1.63
CA ILE A 73 -11.23 1.03 1.03
C ILE A 73 -11.15 0.94 -0.50
N PHE A 74 -10.13 1.56 -1.12
CA PHE A 74 -9.88 1.55 -2.55
C PHE A 74 -8.39 1.33 -2.81
N GLY A 75 -7.92 0.15 -2.40
CA GLY A 75 -6.50 -0.15 -2.30
C GLY A 75 -5.73 -0.06 -3.61
N GLY A 76 -6.34 -0.41 -4.74
CA GLY A 76 -5.66 -0.55 -6.02
C GLY A 76 -4.40 -1.42 -5.87
N SER A 77 -3.22 -0.82 -6.10
CA SER A 77 -1.94 -1.51 -5.90
C SER A 77 -1.51 -1.68 -4.43
N ASN A 78 -2.31 -1.29 -3.45
CA ASN A 78 -2.04 -1.33 -2.01
C ASN A 78 -0.78 -0.55 -1.57
N THR A 79 -0.58 0.66 -2.12
CA THR A 79 0.50 1.56 -1.65
C THR A 79 0.28 1.94 -0.18
N THR A 80 -0.97 2.15 0.26
CA THR A 80 -1.30 2.50 1.65
C THR A 80 -0.87 1.41 2.64
N GLY A 81 -1.25 0.15 2.41
CA GLY A 81 -0.86 -0.96 3.27
C GLY A 81 0.66 -1.17 3.29
N PHE A 82 1.31 -1.10 2.12
CA PHE A 82 2.78 -1.19 2.03
C PHE A 82 3.48 -0.10 2.86
N THR A 83 3.04 1.16 2.73
CA THR A 83 3.62 2.27 3.50
C THR A 83 3.30 2.15 4.98
N ALA A 84 2.08 1.73 5.36
CA ALA A 84 1.70 1.51 6.75
C ALA A 84 2.57 0.42 7.40
N GLU A 85 2.83 -0.68 6.70
CA GLU A 85 3.70 -1.76 7.18
C GLU A 85 5.13 -1.29 7.41
N ALA A 86 5.70 -0.55 6.45
CA ALA A 86 7.03 0.05 6.58
C ALA A 86 7.12 1.03 7.77
N LEU A 87 6.01 1.67 8.13
CA LEU A 87 5.90 2.58 9.27
C LEU A 87 5.45 1.88 10.56
N ARG A 88 5.42 0.55 10.63
CA ARG A 88 5.02 -0.21 11.84
C ARG A 88 3.58 0.06 12.29
N ARG A 89 2.67 0.31 11.34
CA ARG A 89 1.22 0.34 11.59
C ARG A 89 0.60 -0.99 11.15
N LYS A 90 -0.52 -1.33 11.77
CA LYS A 90 -1.40 -2.37 11.25
C LYS A 90 -2.17 -1.79 10.08
N TRP A 91 -2.61 -2.63 9.15
CA TRP A 91 -3.38 -2.13 8.02
C TRP A 91 -4.45 -3.11 7.54
N ILE A 92 -5.52 -2.55 6.99
CA ILE A 92 -6.61 -3.28 6.36
C ILE A 92 -6.94 -2.61 5.04
N THR A 93 -6.78 -3.33 3.93
CA THR A 93 -7.06 -2.79 2.59
C THR A 93 -8.17 -3.58 1.91
N PHE A 94 -9.08 -2.89 1.24
CA PHE A 94 -10.12 -3.46 0.39
C PHE A 94 -9.92 -3.04 -1.06
N GLU A 95 -10.14 -3.96 -1.99
CA GLU A 95 -10.15 -3.70 -3.43
C GLU A 95 -11.15 -4.65 -4.07
N ILE A 96 -11.88 -4.18 -5.09
CA ILE A 96 -12.92 -4.97 -5.77
C ILE A 96 -12.32 -5.76 -6.94
N ASN A 97 -11.28 -5.23 -7.57
CA ASN A 97 -10.60 -5.88 -8.67
C ASN A 97 -9.58 -6.90 -8.14
N GLN A 98 -9.85 -8.18 -8.40
CA GLN A 98 -9.01 -9.29 -7.95
C GLN A 98 -7.58 -9.23 -8.53
N ASP A 99 -7.38 -8.73 -9.74
CA ASP A 99 -6.05 -8.62 -10.35
C ASP A 99 -5.20 -7.54 -9.66
N TYR A 100 -5.83 -6.43 -9.28
CA TYR A 100 -5.19 -5.38 -8.50
C TYR A 100 -4.82 -5.88 -7.10
N LEU A 101 -5.73 -6.59 -6.45
CA LEU A 101 -5.48 -7.23 -5.16
C LEU A 101 -4.33 -8.24 -5.24
N SER A 102 -4.35 -9.12 -6.24
CA SER A 102 -3.34 -10.17 -6.43
C SER A 102 -1.96 -9.61 -6.74
N SER A 103 -1.89 -8.65 -7.67
CA SER A 103 -0.63 -7.97 -8.00
C SER A 103 -0.11 -7.10 -6.86
N SER A 104 -0.97 -6.58 -5.98
CA SER A 104 -0.55 -5.77 -4.83
C SER A 104 0.36 -6.54 -3.87
N VAL A 105 0.22 -7.86 -3.80
CA VAL A 105 1.06 -8.74 -2.95
C VAL A 105 2.53 -8.67 -3.34
N PHE A 106 2.86 -8.33 -4.58
CA PHE A 106 4.24 -8.16 -5.04
C PHE A 106 5.02 -7.10 -4.27
N ARG A 107 4.34 -6.12 -3.65
CA ARG A 107 4.98 -5.13 -2.77
C ARG A 107 5.69 -5.76 -1.58
N PHE A 108 5.27 -6.96 -1.17
CA PHE A 108 5.76 -7.66 0.01
C PHE A 108 6.67 -8.85 -0.33
N LEU A 109 6.94 -9.08 -1.62
CA LEU A 109 7.75 -10.21 -2.12
C LEU A 109 9.16 -9.80 -2.55
N ASP A 110 9.66 -8.65 -2.09
CA ASP A 110 11.00 -8.22 -2.48
C ASP A 110 12.06 -9.25 -2.03
N GLY A 111 12.98 -9.58 -2.93
CA GLY A 111 14.01 -10.62 -2.72
C GLY A 111 13.53 -12.07 -2.82
N GLN A 112 12.25 -12.34 -3.13
CA GLN A 112 11.77 -13.70 -3.38
C GLN A 112 12.16 -14.19 -4.79
N SER A 113 12.15 -15.50 -5.01
CA SER A 113 12.40 -16.08 -6.34
C SER A 113 11.17 -16.00 -7.25
N SER A 114 11.38 -15.95 -8.57
CA SER A 114 10.29 -15.92 -9.58
C SER A 114 9.30 -17.07 -9.39
N ALA A 115 9.81 -18.29 -9.14
CA ALA A 115 8.99 -19.46 -8.85
C ALA A 115 8.12 -19.33 -7.58
N THR A 116 8.53 -18.50 -6.61
CA THR A 116 7.72 -18.20 -5.43
C THR A 116 6.61 -17.20 -5.78
N MET A 117 6.93 -16.17 -6.55
CA MET A 117 5.96 -15.16 -6.98
C MET A 117 4.87 -15.76 -7.88
N GLU A 118 5.24 -16.64 -8.82
CA GLU A 118 4.29 -17.37 -9.66
C GLU A 118 3.35 -18.26 -8.84
N ARG A 119 3.88 -18.97 -7.83
CA ARG A 119 3.07 -19.78 -6.92
C ARG A 119 2.08 -18.94 -6.10
N VAL A 120 2.50 -17.75 -5.65
CA VAL A 120 1.63 -16.80 -4.94
C VAL A 120 0.50 -16.35 -5.86
N LEU A 121 0.83 -16.01 -7.11
CA LEU A 121 -0.14 -15.57 -8.10
C LEU A 121 -1.14 -16.69 -8.46
N ASP A 122 -0.66 -17.91 -8.70
CA ASP A 122 -1.52 -19.07 -8.96
C ASP A 122 -2.47 -19.33 -7.78
N ALA A 123 -1.97 -19.21 -6.55
CA ALA A 123 -2.80 -19.34 -5.36
C ALA A 123 -3.90 -18.27 -5.31
N LEU A 124 -3.57 -17.01 -5.62
CA LEU A 124 -4.50 -15.87 -5.59
C LEU A 124 -5.44 -15.79 -6.82
N SER A 125 -5.16 -16.53 -7.89
CA SER A 125 -6.07 -16.66 -9.02
C SER A 125 -7.36 -17.42 -8.66
N LYS A 126 -7.33 -18.23 -7.61
CA LYS A 126 -8.47 -19.01 -7.13
C LYS A 126 -9.36 -18.10 -6.29
N SER A 127 -10.61 -17.89 -6.71
CA SER A 127 -11.59 -16.97 -6.10
C SER A 127 -11.83 -17.15 -4.60
N ASP A 128 -11.46 -18.30 -4.04
CA ASP A 128 -11.64 -18.68 -2.64
C ASP A 128 -10.36 -18.66 -1.79
N ALA A 129 -9.22 -18.23 -2.34
CA ALA A 129 -7.94 -18.37 -1.67
C ALA A 129 -7.70 -17.29 -0.59
N ASN A 130 -7.30 -17.76 0.59
CA ASN A 130 -6.67 -16.91 1.60
C ASN A 130 -5.17 -17.23 1.59
N TYR A 131 -4.34 -16.27 1.22
CA TYR A 131 -2.89 -16.40 1.15
C TYR A 131 -2.21 -15.66 2.31
N PHE A 132 -1.44 -16.38 3.12
CA PHE A 132 -0.69 -15.79 4.22
C PHE A 132 0.78 -15.68 3.82
N LEU A 133 1.28 -14.45 3.66
CA LEU A 133 2.68 -14.17 3.43
C LEU A 133 3.30 -13.65 4.73
N ASN A 134 3.98 -14.52 5.48
CA ASN A 134 4.62 -14.22 6.76
C ASN A 134 3.69 -13.54 7.79
N LYS A 135 3.60 -12.21 7.77
CA LYS A 135 2.78 -11.38 8.67
C LYS A 135 1.56 -10.74 7.99
N THR A 136 1.45 -10.88 6.68
CA THR A 136 0.44 -10.25 5.82
C THR A 136 -0.53 -11.29 5.31
N ALA A 137 -1.80 -11.17 5.68
CA ALA A 137 -2.87 -12.06 5.27
C ALA A 137 -3.65 -11.43 4.10
N CYS A 138 -3.61 -12.04 2.93
CA CYS A 138 -4.53 -11.75 1.82
C CYS A 138 -5.70 -12.71 1.88
N ALA A 139 -6.93 -12.20 1.97
CA ALA A 139 -8.15 -12.99 2.04
C ALA A 139 -9.10 -12.62 0.89
N LEU A 140 -9.25 -13.52 -0.08
CA LEU A 140 -10.24 -13.36 -1.16
C LEU A 140 -11.65 -13.75 -0.72
N ASN A 141 -11.78 -14.59 0.31
CA ASN A 141 -13.06 -14.97 0.88
C ASN A 141 -13.09 -14.70 2.41
N PRO A 142 -13.69 -13.57 2.85
CA PRO A 142 -13.72 -13.19 4.26
C PRO A 142 -14.53 -14.18 5.14
N ILE A 143 -15.48 -14.95 4.57
CA ILE A 143 -16.36 -15.86 5.31
C ILE A 143 -15.59 -17.08 5.83
N LYS A 144 -14.62 -17.61 5.06
CA LYS A 144 -13.76 -18.72 5.52
C LYS A 144 -12.75 -18.29 6.60
N LYS A 145 -12.45 -16.98 6.71
CA LYS A 145 -11.52 -16.43 7.71
C LYS A 145 -12.09 -16.43 9.13
N ALA A 146 -13.40 -16.24 9.30
CA ALA A 146 -14.04 -16.21 10.63
C ALA A 146 -13.76 -17.47 11.47
N LYS A 147 -13.42 -18.60 10.84
CA LYS A 147 -13.07 -19.86 11.51
C LYS A 147 -11.58 -20.01 11.86
N SER A 148 -10.66 -19.35 11.16
CA SER A 148 -9.20 -19.44 11.42
C SER A 148 -8.66 -18.26 12.23
N MET A 149 -9.48 -17.23 12.46
CA MET A 149 -9.09 -15.97 13.12
C MET A 149 -8.95 -16.07 14.65
N ALA A 150 -9.33 -17.19 15.26
CA ALA A 150 -9.16 -17.41 16.69
C ALA A 150 -7.69 -17.62 17.12
N GLU A 151 -6.74 -17.77 16.19
CA GLU A 151 -5.40 -18.29 16.50
C GLU A 151 -4.19 -17.49 15.96
N SER A 152 -4.33 -16.42 15.17
CA SER A 152 -3.15 -15.76 14.56
C SER A 152 -3.01 -14.25 14.79
N ASN A 153 -1.83 -13.89 15.31
CA ASN A 153 -1.34 -12.55 15.67
C ASN A 153 -0.89 -11.72 14.42
N ALA A 154 -1.66 -11.71 13.33
CA ALA A 154 -1.27 -11.08 12.07
C ALA A 154 -1.28 -9.53 12.15
N GLN A 155 -0.33 -8.88 11.45
CA GLN A 155 -0.14 -7.42 11.50
C GLN A 155 -0.74 -6.68 10.28
N GLY A 156 -1.01 -7.34 9.15
CA GLY A 156 -1.60 -6.72 7.96
C GLY A 156 -2.61 -7.62 7.25
N GLU A 157 -3.72 -7.05 6.75
CA GLU A 157 -4.82 -7.79 6.14
C GLU A 157 -5.33 -7.15 4.83
N LEU A 158 -5.51 -7.95 3.78
CA LEU A 158 -6.00 -7.54 2.47
C LEU A 158 -7.29 -8.31 2.16
N PHE A 159 -8.38 -7.64 1.82
CA PHE A 159 -9.70 -8.27 1.62
C PHE A 159 -10.31 -7.94 0.25
N LEU A 160 -10.94 -8.94 -0.37
CA LEU A 160 -11.83 -8.74 -1.53
C LEU A 160 -13.26 -8.47 -1.03
N TYR A 161 -13.92 -7.43 -1.54
CA TYR A 161 -15.36 -7.21 -1.32
C TYR A 161 -16.10 -7.34 -2.66
N SER A 162 -16.94 -8.37 -2.80
CA SER A 162 -17.99 -8.39 -3.83
C SER A 162 -19.28 -7.92 -3.16
N ALA A 163 -19.92 -6.91 -3.74
CA ALA A 163 -21.32 -6.60 -3.46
C ALA A 163 -22.22 -7.67 -4.09
#